data_AF-A0A4Y3K9G2-F1
#
_entry.id   AF-A0A4Y3K9G2-F1
#
_cell.length_a   1.000
_cell.length_b   1.000
_cell.length_c   1.000
_cell.angle_alpha   90.00
_cell.angle_beta   90.00
_cell.angle_gamma   90.00
#
_symmetry.space_group_name_H-M   'P 1'
#
loop_
_entity.id
_entity.type
_entity.pdbx_description
1 polymer ?
#
loop_
_entity_poly.entity_id
_entity_poly.type
_entity_poly.pdbx_seq_one_letter_code
_entity_poly.pdbx_strand_id
1 'polypeptide(L)'
;MLARHPAGLASEKCDALRAGAVWDRAMHVVVSTPTPDELPFVVETLRTWQDESAPLQLHPGDLGWSWRDGTSAVAAAVRTWTRDGMLVAVGFLDGPDALRMTVAPGLWRDDDVARHVVEDVSDPGRGVLPEGAVAVEAPNATRVFEVLGEAGWRVGEPWTPLRRDLAEPVDAAGLRVEVVEAGRSAQFTAVHRAVWGNDRFTDERWRAMADGPAFARARCLLGRDSSGVAVAGVTVWSAGRGRPGLIEPMGVHPEHRGRGHGRAICLAAAAALREAGSSSALVCTPAANEPAVAAYRSAGFVPEPVRLDRSRPA
;
A
#
# COMPACT_ATOMS: atom_id res chain seq x y z
N MET A 1 -40.49 35.48 -67.84
CA MET A 1 -39.79 35.65 -69.14
C MET A 1 -38.32 35.31 -68.92
N LEU A 2 -37.73 34.52 -69.83
CA LEU A 2 -36.30 34.17 -69.94
C LEU A 2 -35.37 35.37 -69.61
N ALA A 3 -34.16 35.30 -69.04
CA ALA A 3 -33.27 34.21 -68.56
C ALA A 3 -32.34 34.83 -67.46
N ARG A 4 -31.15 34.36 -67.03
CA ARG A 4 -30.25 33.23 -67.37
C ARG A 4 -29.29 33.00 -66.18
N HIS A 5 -28.71 31.81 -66.01
CA HIS A 5 -27.49 31.63 -65.17
C HIS A 5 -26.24 32.13 -65.93
N PRO A 6 -25.14 32.42 -65.21
CA PRO A 6 -24.04 31.46 -65.26
C PRO A 6 -23.62 30.96 -63.87
N ALA A 7 -23.24 29.69 -63.80
CA ALA A 7 -22.51 29.12 -62.67
C ALA A 7 -21.01 29.37 -62.84
N GLY A 8 -20.26 29.51 -61.75
CA GLY A 8 -18.82 29.68 -61.79
C GLY A 8 -18.15 29.59 -60.42
N LEU A 9 -17.33 28.54 -60.24
CA LEU A 9 -16.17 28.49 -59.34
C LEU A 9 -16.40 28.64 -57.82
N ALA A 10 -16.94 27.59 -57.19
CA ALA A 10 -16.73 27.31 -55.76
C ALA A 10 -16.98 25.82 -55.40
N SER A 11 -16.18 24.88 -55.94
CA SER A 11 -16.40 23.43 -55.74
C SER A 11 -15.13 22.56 -55.64
N GLU A 12 -13.99 23.11 -55.20
CA GLU A 12 -12.72 22.36 -55.07
C GLU A 12 -11.95 22.64 -53.76
N LYS A 13 -12.61 23.17 -52.72
CA LYS A 13 -11.93 23.49 -51.43
C LYS A 13 -12.66 23.10 -50.14
N CYS A 14 -13.71 22.28 -50.21
CA CYS A 14 -14.43 21.80 -49.01
C CYS A 14 -14.27 20.30 -48.69
N ASP A 15 -13.86 19.47 -49.65
CA ASP A 15 -13.78 17.99 -49.45
C ASP A 15 -12.38 17.46 -49.12
N ALA A 16 -11.44 18.34 -48.73
CA ALA A 16 -10.08 17.97 -48.32
C ALA A 16 -9.83 18.02 -46.80
N LEU A 17 -10.88 18.16 -45.98
CA LEU A 17 -10.80 18.26 -44.50
C LEU A 17 -11.65 17.22 -43.75
N ARG A 18 -12.01 16.11 -44.41
CA ARG A 18 -12.79 15.00 -43.81
C ARG A 18 -12.17 13.61 -43.94
N ALA A 19 -10.89 13.52 -44.28
CA ALA A 19 -10.12 12.28 -44.25
C ALA A 19 -8.73 12.56 -43.65
N GLY A 20 -8.30 11.75 -42.67
CA GLY A 20 -6.93 11.81 -42.15
C GLY A 20 -6.73 12.46 -40.78
N ALA A 21 -7.58 12.16 -39.79
CA ALA A 21 -7.24 12.28 -38.37
C ALA A 21 -8.06 11.32 -37.51
N VAL A 22 -8.02 10.01 -37.83
CA VAL A 22 -8.26 9.00 -36.79
C VAL A 22 -7.06 9.13 -35.86
N TRP A 23 -7.28 9.75 -34.70
CA TRP A 23 -6.29 9.76 -33.63
C TRP A 23 -6.22 8.35 -33.08
N ASP A 24 -5.34 7.54 -33.66
CA ASP A 24 -4.89 6.28 -33.07
C ASP A 24 -3.97 6.59 -31.88
N ARG A 25 -4.55 7.26 -30.88
CA ARG A 25 -4.03 7.23 -29.52
C ARG A 25 -4.37 5.84 -29.01
N ALA A 26 -3.49 4.89 -29.30
CA ALA A 26 -3.36 3.71 -28.47
C ALA A 26 -3.38 4.17 -27.01
N MET A 27 -4.31 3.62 -26.23
CA MET A 27 -4.70 4.11 -24.90
C MET A 27 -3.66 3.65 -23.87
N HIS A 28 -2.43 4.12 -24.06
CA HIS A 28 -1.25 3.68 -23.32
C HIS A 28 -1.38 3.97 -21.84
N VAL A 29 -0.91 3.02 -21.05
CA VAL A 29 -0.72 3.22 -19.62
C VAL A 29 0.53 4.08 -19.43
N VAL A 30 0.40 5.17 -18.66
CA VAL A 30 1.48 6.13 -18.42
C VAL A 30 1.85 6.15 -16.95
N VAL A 31 3.13 5.90 -16.64
CA VAL A 31 3.70 6.08 -15.31
C VAL A 31 4.03 7.55 -15.02
N SER A 32 3.78 7.98 -13.80
CA SER A 32 4.17 9.29 -13.27
C SER A 32 4.55 9.21 -11.78
N THR A 33 5.24 10.23 -11.30
CA THR A 33 5.44 10.47 -9.86
C THR A 33 4.43 11.55 -9.44
N PRO A 34 3.54 11.31 -8.46
CA PRO A 34 2.56 12.30 -8.05
C PRO A 34 3.22 13.46 -7.31
N THR A 35 2.63 14.64 -7.41
CA THR A 35 2.96 15.80 -6.58
C THR A 35 2.43 15.63 -5.15
N PRO A 36 2.95 16.39 -4.16
CA PRO A 36 2.43 16.44 -2.79
C PRO A 36 0.90 16.60 -2.69
N ASP A 37 0.30 17.42 -3.56
CA ASP A 37 -1.13 17.75 -3.54
C ASP A 37 -2.00 16.64 -4.16
N GLU A 38 -1.42 15.71 -4.93
CA GLU A 38 -2.12 14.57 -5.52
C GLU A 38 -2.15 13.34 -4.59
N LEU A 39 -1.25 13.26 -3.59
CA LEU A 39 -1.19 12.14 -2.66
C LEU A 39 -2.51 11.87 -1.88
N PRO A 40 -3.31 12.86 -1.46
CA PRO A 40 -4.62 12.60 -0.85
C PRO A 40 -5.57 11.81 -1.78
N PHE A 41 -5.52 12.07 -3.09
CA PHE A 41 -6.29 11.32 -4.09
C PHE A 41 -5.76 9.89 -4.28
N VAL A 42 -4.43 9.71 -4.28
CA VAL A 42 -3.80 8.37 -4.30
C VAL A 42 -4.20 7.56 -3.07
N VAL A 43 -4.15 8.16 -1.87
CA VAL A 43 -4.52 7.50 -0.61
C VAL A 43 -6.01 7.12 -0.59
N GLU A 44 -6.92 7.99 -1.03
CA GLU A 44 -8.34 7.61 -1.09
C GLU A 44 -8.61 6.55 -2.17
N THR A 45 -7.93 6.62 -3.32
CA THR A 45 -8.01 5.57 -4.36
C THR A 45 -7.57 4.22 -3.83
N LEU A 46 -6.41 4.15 -3.16
CA LEU A 46 -5.92 2.93 -2.51
C LEU A 46 -6.91 2.38 -1.48
N ARG A 47 -7.61 3.24 -0.72
CA ARG A 47 -8.71 2.81 0.17
C ARG A 47 -9.86 2.17 -0.61
N THR A 48 -10.27 2.74 -1.75
CA THR A 48 -11.34 2.16 -2.58
C THR A 48 -10.99 0.79 -3.19
N TRP A 49 -9.69 0.45 -3.27
CA TRP A 49 -9.21 -0.82 -3.80
C TRP A 49 -9.07 -1.94 -2.75
N GLN A 50 -9.25 -1.64 -1.45
CA GLN A 50 -9.19 -2.66 -0.40
C GLN A 50 -10.52 -3.43 -0.30
N ASP A 51 -10.49 -4.71 -0.62
CA ASP A 51 -11.65 -5.60 -0.67
C ASP A 51 -11.34 -6.96 0.01
N GLU A 52 -12.34 -7.65 0.55
CA GLU A 52 -12.12 -8.95 1.22
C GLU A 52 -11.73 -10.07 0.25
N SER A 53 -12.17 -10.00 -1.02
CA SER A 53 -11.75 -10.93 -2.07
C SER A 53 -10.35 -10.64 -2.62
N ALA A 54 -9.73 -9.52 -2.21
CA ALA A 54 -8.40 -9.15 -2.63
C ALA A 54 -7.31 -9.89 -1.83
N PRO A 55 -6.23 -10.34 -2.50
CA PRO A 55 -5.01 -10.69 -1.80
C PRO A 55 -4.43 -9.43 -1.12
N LEU A 56 -3.73 -9.60 0.01
CA LEU A 56 -3.03 -8.48 0.65
C LEU A 56 -2.01 -7.87 -0.32
N GLN A 57 -2.24 -6.59 -0.60
CA GLN A 57 -1.54 -5.74 -1.56
C GLN A 57 -1.20 -4.40 -0.89
N LEU A 58 -0.52 -3.50 -1.62
CA LEU A 58 -0.23 -2.14 -1.14
C LEU A 58 -1.49 -1.47 -0.55
N HIS A 59 -1.42 -1.16 0.73
CA HIS A 59 -2.51 -0.59 1.52
C HIS A 59 -2.24 0.91 1.74
N PRO A 60 -3.27 1.77 1.89
CA PRO A 60 -3.08 3.18 2.25
C PRO A 60 -2.31 3.40 3.57
N GLY A 61 -2.16 2.34 4.39
CA GLY A 61 -1.35 2.31 5.61
C GLY A 61 0.16 2.27 5.36
N ASP A 62 0.64 1.66 4.26
CA ASP A 62 2.05 1.70 3.87
C ASP A 62 2.51 3.15 3.62
N LEU A 63 1.73 3.89 2.81
CA LEU A 63 1.97 5.31 2.56
C LEU A 63 1.81 6.14 3.84
N GLY A 64 0.83 5.79 4.68
CA GLY A 64 0.62 6.43 5.97
C GLY A 64 1.81 6.27 6.91
N TRP A 65 2.39 5.09 6.97
CA TRP A 65 3.61 4.82 7.72
C TRP A 65 4.80 5.61 7.15
N SER A 66 4.94 5.66 5.82
CA SER A 66 5.98 6.42 5.11
C SER A 66 5.92 7.93 5.38
N TRP A 67 4.73 8.47 5.68
CA TRP A 67 4.52 9.90 5.94
C TRP A 67 5.33 10.49 7.11
N ARG A 68 5.88 9.64 7.97
CA ARG A 68 6.91 10.00 8.98
C ARG A 68 8.13 10.71 8.40
N ASP A 69 8.44 10.47 7.12
CA ASP A 69 9.57 11.05 6.39
C ASP A 69 9.18 12.35 5.63
N GLY A 70 7.89 12.74 5.69
CA GLY A 70 7.34 14.00 5.18
C GLY A 70 6.70 13.90 3.80
N THR A 71 5.71 14.75 3.52
CA THR A 71 4.88 14.70 2.30
C THR A 71 5.68 14.64 1.00
N SER A 72 6.72 15.48 0.85
CA SER A 72 7.55 15.50 -0.36
C SER A 72 8.38 14.23 -0.56
N ALA A 73 8.77 13.55 0.52
CA ALA A 73 9.47 12.28 0.45
C ALA A 73 8.52 11.15 0.02
N VAL A 74 7.29 11.12 0.56
CA VAL A 74 6.25 10.19 0.11
C VAL A 74 5.91 10.42 -1.37
N ALA A 75 5.77 11.67 -1.81
CA ALA A 75 5.51 12.02 -3.20
C ALA A 75 6.59 11.43 -4.14
N ALA A 76 7.86 11.65 -3.81
CA ALA A 76 8.99 11.13 -4.57
C ALA A 76 9.10 9.59 -4.56
N ALA A 77 8.62 8.92 -3.50
CA ALA A 77 8.63 7.47 -3.35
C ALA A 77 7.46 6.76 -4.05
N VAL A 78 6.40 7.47 -4.45
CA VAL A 78 5.23 6.87 -5.12
C VAL A 78 5.42 6.88 -6.65
N ARG A 79 4.86 5.87 -7.31
CA ARG A 79 4.61 5.84 -8.75
C ARG A 79 3.14 5.53 -9.00
N THR A 80 2.54 6.22 -9.95
CA THR A 80 1.15 6.06 -10.36
C THR A 80 1.09 5.75 -11.84
N TRP A 81 0.39 4.67 -12.20
CA TRP A 81 0.09 4.35 -13.59
C TRP A 81 -1.34 4.79 -13.90
N THR A 82 -1.52 5.51 -15.00
CA THR A 82 -2.83 6.00 -15.44
C THR A 82 -3.17 5.52 -16.85
N ARG A 83 -4.47 5.23 -17.08
CA ARG A 83 -5.06 5.00 -18.40
C ARG A 83 -6.28 5.91 -18.50
N ASP A 84 -6.36 6.74 -19.53
CA ASP A 84 -7.44 7.73 -19.73
C ASP A 84 -7.69 8.68 -18.53
N GLY A 85 -6.62 9.00 -17.79
CA GLY A 85 -6.70 9.82 -16.56
C GLY A 85 -7.23 9.09 -15.33
N MET A 86 -7.57 7.80 -15.43
CA MET A 86 -7.91 6.95 -14.29
C MET A 86 -6.66 6.23 -13.77
N LEU A 87 -6.47 6.17 -12.46
CA LEU A 87 -5.44 5.33 -11.85
C LEU A 87 -5.74 3.85 -12.11
N VAL A 88 -4.75 3.13 -12.65
CA VAL A 88 -4.83 1.68 -12.93
C VAL A 88 -3.84 0.87 -12.09
N ALA A 89 -2.73 1.46 -11.65
CA ALA A 89 -1.82 0.86 -10.67
C ALA A 89 -1.15 1.93 -9.80
N VAL A 90 -0.71 1.54 -8.60
CA VAL A 90 0.07 2.38 -7.69
C VAL A 90 1.22 1.54 -7.13
N GLY A 91 2.42 2.12 -7.14
CA GLY A 91 3.63 1.55 -6.55
C GLY A 91 4.23 2.51 -5.51
N PHE A 92 4.92 1.94 -4.54
CA PHE A 92 5.56 2.64 -3.43
C PHE A 92 6.96 2.06 -3.21
N LEU A 93 7.98 2.91 -3.27
CA LEU A 93 9.37 2.57 -3.00
C LEU A 93 9.60 2.50 -1.49
N ASP A 94 9.55 1.29 -0.93
CA ASP A 94 9.79 1.02 0.49
C ASP A 94 11.29 0.82 0.76
N GLY A 95 12.05 1.90 0.57
CA GLY A 95 13.51 1.85 0.55
C GLY A 95 14.09 2.08 -0.85
N PRO A 96 15.39 1.81 -1.05
CA PRO A 96 16.07 2.11 -2.32
C PRO A 96 15.82 1.08 -3.42
N ASP A 97 15.45 -0.14 -3.06
CA ASP A 97 15.52 -1.35 -3.90
C ASP A 97 14.22 -2.17 -3.96
N ALA A 98 13.19 -1.83 -3.17
CA ALA A 98 11.92 -2.55 -3.11
C ALA A 98 10.73 -1.67 -3.54
N LEU A 99 9.97 -2.13 -4.54
CA LEU A 99 8.69 -1.54 -4.96
C LEU A 99 7.52 -2.40 -4.47
N ARG A 100 6.77 -1.93 -3.47
CA ARG A 100 5.46 -2.50 -3.11
C ARG A 100 4.41 -1.96 -4.05
N MET A 101 3.54 -2.80 -4.62
CA MET A 101 2.53 -2.30 -5.56
C MET A 101 1.19 -3.02 -5.56
N THR A 102 0.22 -2.35 -6.18
CA THR A 102 -1.13 -2.83 -6.43
C THR A 102 -1.60 -2.38 -7.81
N VAL A 103 -2.45 -3.19 -8.43
CA VAL A 103 -3.23 -2.85 -9.63
C VAL A 103 -4.69 -2.68 -9.19
N ALA A 104 -5.47 -1.86 -9.88
CA ALA A 104 -6.90 -1.68 -9.58
C ALA A 104 -7.63 -3.05 -9.64
N PRO A 105 -8.56 -3.37 -8.72
CA PRO A 105 -9.11 -4.73 -8.61
C PRO A 105 -9.72 -5.30 -9.90
N GLY A 106 -10.43 -4.48 -10.68
CA GLY A 106 -10.99 -4.88 -11.98
C GLY A 106 -9.96 -5.14 -13.08
N LEU A 107 -8.68 -4.82 -12.85
CA LEU A 107 -7.59 -4.86 -13.83
C LEU A 107 -6.45 -5.81 -13.43
N TRP A 108 -6.56 -6.59 -12.35
CA TRP A 108 -5.51 -7.55 -11.94
C TRP A 108 -5.14 -8.58 -13.02
N ARG A 109 -6.04 -8.83 -13.97
CA ARG A 109 -5.84 -9.72 -15.12
C ARG A 109 -5.74 -8.99 -16.46
N ASP A 110 -5.67 -7.65 -16.45
CA ASP A 110 -5.43 -6.85 -17.64
C ASP A 110 -3.97 -6.99 -18.08
N ASP A 111 -3.80 -7.64 -19.23
CA ASP A 111 -2.50 -8.00 -19.80
C ASP A 111 -1.77 -6.78 -20.39
N ASP A 112 -2.49 -5.71 -20.74
CA ASP A 112 -1.91 -4.45 -21.21
C ASP A 112 -1.40 -3.57 -20.06
N VAL A 113 -2.16 -3.46 -18.95
CA VAL A 113 -1.66 -2.85 -17.70
C VAL A 113 -0.42 -3.61 -17.23
N ALA A 114 -0.49 -4.94 -17.21
CA ALA A 114 0.62 -5.75 -16.72
C ALA A 114 1.89 -5.57 -17.56
N ARG A 115 1.82 -5.55 -18.90
CA ARG A 115 3.01 -5.35 -19.73
C ARG A 115 3.62 -3.97 -19.58
N HIS A 116 2.82 -2.90 -19.60
CA HIS A 116 3.35 -1.54 -19.42
C HIS A 116 4.01 -1.37 -18.03
N VAL A 117 3.35 -1.84 -16.97
CA VAL A 117 3.92 -1.88 -15.62
C VAL A 117 5.25 -2.64 -15.59
N VAL A 118 5.32 -3.81 -16.23
CA VAL A 118 6.55 -4.62 -16.22
C VAL A 118 7.66 -4.00 -17.06
N GLU A 119 7.34 -3.33 -18.16
CA GLU A 119 8.32 -2.53 -18.92
C GLU A 119 8.91 -1.41 -18.05
N ASP A 120 8.05 -0.62 -17.40
CA ASP A 120 8.45 0.52 -16.57
C ASP A 120 9.32 0.14 -15.36
N VAL A 121 9.09 -1.03 -14.74
CA VAL A 121 9.93 -1.52 -13.62
C VAL A 121 11.17 -2.28 -14.07
N SER A 122 11.20 -2.81 -15.30
CA SER A 122 12.31 -3.62 -15.81
C SER A 122 13.44 -2.79 -16.41
N ASP A 123 13.13 -1.69 -17.08
CA ASP A 123 14.10 -0.75 -17.65
C ASP A 123 14.47 0.36 -16.64
N PRO A 124 15.71 0.39 -16.11
CA PRO A 124 16.17 1.45 -15.22
C PRO A 124 16.08 2.86 -15.83
N GLY A 125 16.12 2.97 -17.16
CA GLY A 125 15.95 4.24 -17.89
C GLY A 125 14.56 4.87 -17.71
N ARG A 126 13.57 4.10 -17.24
CA ARG A 126 12.21 4.57 -16.91
C ARG A 126 12.11 5.23 -15.53
N GLY A 127 13.12 5.10 -14.66
CA GLY A 127 13.19 5.81 -13.37
C GLY A 127 12.20 5.34 -12.29
N VAL A 128 11.62 4.14 -12.45
CA VAL A 128 10.79 3.51 -11.40
C VAL A 128 11.66 2.77 -10.39
N LEU A 129 12.55 1.89 -10.85
CA LEU A 129 13.54 1.18 -10.03
C LEU A 129 14.96 1.51 -10.54
N PRO A 130 15.98 1.51 -9.66
CA PRO A 130 17.37 1.74 -10.06
C PRO A 130 17.94 0.58 -10.88
N GLU A 131 19.18 0.71 -11.36
CA GLU A 131 19.98 -0.41 -11.86
C GLU A 131 20.33 -1.42 -10.75
N GLY A 132 20.67 -2.64 -11.14
CA GLY A 132 21.14 -3.69 -10.23
C GLY A 132 20.03 -4.46 -9.52
N ALA A 133 20.34 -4.99 -8.34
CA ALA A 133 19.46 -5.86 -7.55
C ALA A 133 18.27 -5.09 -6.98
N VAL A 134 17.06 -5.52 -7.34
CA VAL A 134 15.79 -4.88 -6.93
C VAL A 134 14.67 -5.92 -6.79
N ALA A 135 13.65 -5.59 -6.01
CA ALA A 135 12.46 -6.41 -5.78
C ALA A 135 11.16 -5.66 -6.10
N VAL A 136 10.17 -6.40 -6.61
CA VAL A 136 8.79 -5.97 -6.77
C VAL A 136 7.89 -6.89 -5.94
N GLU A 137 7.25 -6.32 -4.93
CA GLU A 137 6.18 -6.96 -4.18
C GLU A 137 4.85 -6.65 -4.90
N ALA A 138 4.38 -7.60 -5.71
CA ALA A 138 3.06 -7.58 -6.33
C ALA A 138 2.28 -8.83 -5.89
N PRO A 139 0.94 -8.78 -5.72
CA PRO A 139 0.20 -9.96 -5.28
C PRO A 139 0.31 -11.11 -6.29
N ASN A 140 0.65 -12.32 -5.83
CA ASN A 140 0.94 -13.49 -6.68
C ASN A 140 -0.13 -13.79 -7.75
N ALA A 141 -1.39 -13.45 -7.47
CA ALA A 141 -2.54 -13.73 -8.35
C ALA A 141 -2.74 -12.67 -9.46
N THR A 142 -1.87 -11.65 -9.54
CA THR A 142 -1.93 -10.61 -10.58
C THR A 142 -1.16 -11.01 -11.84
N ARG A 143 -1.60 -10.51 -12.99
CA ARG A 143 -0.90 -10.67 -14.27
C ARG A 143 0.49 -10.00 -14.26
N VAL A 144 0.68 -8.93 -13.48
CA VAL A 144 2.01 -8.33 -13.22
C VAL A 144 3.00 -9.36 -12.67
N PHE A 145 2.61 -10.14 -11.65
CA PHE A 145 3.48 -11.15 -11.06
C PHE A 145 3.84 -12.29 -12.02
N GLU A 146 2.96 -12.61 -12.98
CA GLU A 146 3.21 -13.57 -14.06
C GLU A 146 4.17 -12.99 -15.11
N VAL A 147 3.87 -11.79 -15.62
CA VAL A 147 4.68 -11.11 -16.67
C VAL A 147 6.09 -10.78 -16.18
N LEU A 148 6.29 -10.46 -14.89
CA LEU A 148 7.63 -10.36 -14.29
C LEU A 148 8.40 -11.69 -14.43
N GLY A 149 7.74 -12.81 -14.19
CA GLY A 149 8.32 -14.14 -14.37
C GLY A 149 8.63 -14.47 -15.85
N GLU A 150 7.74 -14.08 -16.76
CA GLU A 150 7.96 -14.19 -18.22
C GLU A 150 9.17 -13.33 -18.68
N ALA A 151 9.35 -12.16 -18.07
CA ALA A 151 10.51 -11.27 -18.26
C ALA A 151 11.79 -11.73 -17.52
N GLY A 152 11.78 -12.92 -16.90
CA GLY A 152 12.96 -13.52 -16.25
C GLY A 152 13.23 -13.08 -14.80
N TRP A 153 12.33 -12.32 -14.18
CA TRP A 153 12.45 -11.99 -12.75
C TRP A 153 12.25 -13.24 -11.90
N ARG A 154 13.18 -13.46 -10.96
CA ARG A 154 13.23 -14.64 -10.11
C ARG A 154 12.22 -14.52 -8.98
N VAL A 155 11.90 -15.66 -8.35
CA VAL A 155 11.18 -15.67 -7.07
C VAL A 155 12.16 -15.18 -5.98
N GLY A 156 11.73 -14.18 -5.22
CA GLY A 156 12.44 -13.59 -4.10
C GLY A 156 12.07 -14.21 -2.75
N GLU A 157 12.05 -13.39 -1.71
CA GLU A 157 11.79 -13.86 -0.34
C GLU A 157 10.31 -14.26 -0.14
N PRO A 158 10.04 -15.29 0.68
CA PRO A 158 8.68 -15.67 1.04
C PRO A 158 8.14 -14.82 2.19
N TRP A 159 6.95 -14.27 1.99
CA TRP A 159 6.16 -13.56 2.99
C TRP A 159 4.94 -14.37 3.41
N THR A 160 4.54 -14.20 4.67
CA THR A 160 3.30 -14.76 5.20
C THR A 160 2.30 -13.63 5.42
N PRO A 161 1.30 -13.44 4.52
CA PRO A 161 0.12 -12.66 4.82
C PRO A 161 -0.73 -13.40 5.85
N LEU A 162 -1.32 -12.69 6.80
CA LEU A 162 -2.33 -13.25 7.71
C LEU A 162 -3.53 -12.32 7.84
N ARG A 163 -4.72 -12.93 7.91
CA ARG A 163 -6.01 -12.25 8.07
C ARG A 163 -6.72 -12.70 9.33
N ARG A 164 -7.36 -11.77 10.04
CA ARG A 164 -8.36 -12.06 11.08
C ARG A 164 -9.69 -11.44 10.68
N ASP A 165 -10.74 -12.24 10.60
CA ASP A 165 -12.12 -11.76 10.45
C ASP A 165 -12.57 -10.97 11.68
N LEU A 166 -13.34 -9.90 11.47
CA LEU A 166 -13.84 -8.99 12.52
C LEU A 166 -15.37 -8.91 12.60
N ALA A 167 -16.12 -9.84 11.98
CA ALA A 167 -17.57 -9.87 12.13
C ALA A 167 -17.96 -10.02 13.61
N GLU A 168 -17.36 -11.02 14.28
CA GLU A 168 -17.54 -11.27 15.70
C GLU A 168 -16.69 -10.33 16.59
N PRO A 169 -17.15 -10.01 17.81
CA PRO A 169 -16.37 -9.24 18.78
C PRO A 169 -15.01 -9.88 19.10
N VAL A 170 -13.99 -9.05 19.30
CA VAL A 170 -12.63 -9.49 19.69
C VAL A 170 -12.43 -9.24 21.17
N ASP A 171 -12.18 -10.29 21.95
CA ASP A 171 -11.73 -10.17 23.34
C ASP A 171 -10.28 -9.65 23.37
N ALA A 172 -10.12 -8.39 23.76
CA ALA A 172 -8.85 -7.67 23.83
C ALA A 172 -8.18 -7.74 25.22
N ALA A 173 -8.42 -8.80 26.00
CA ALA A 173 -7.78 -8.99 27.30
C ALA A 173 -6.24 -9.15 27.24
N GLY A 174 -5.57 -8.72 28.32
CA GLY A 174 -4.16 -9.02 28.60
C GLY A 174 -3.21 -7.82 28.66
N LEU A 175 -3.61 -6.65 28.15
CA LEU A 175 -2.88 -5.39 28.28
C LEU A 175 -3.84 -4.25 28.62
N ARG A 176 -3.38 -3.26 29.39
CA ARG A 176 -4.04 -1.96 29.48
C ARG A 176 -3.60 -1.14 28.27
N VAL A 177 -4.48 -0.96 27.30
CA VAL A 177 -4.18 -0.30 26.03
C VAL A 177 -4.64 1.16 26.04
N GLU A 178 -3.78 2.05 25.54
CA GLU A 178 -4.05 3.48 25.37
C GLU A 178 -3.93 3.86 23.89
N VAL A 179 -4.86 4.69 23.39
CA VAL A 179 -4.67 5.37 22.10
C VAL A 179 -3.65 6.49 22.31
N VAL A 180 -2.66 6.60 21.42
CA VAL A 180 -1.62 7.62 21.50
C VAL A 180 -2.17 8.95 20.98
N GLU A 181 -2.33 9.91 21.88
CA GLU A 181 -2.81 11.26 21.59
C GLU A 181 -1.66 12.18 21.14
N ALA A 182 -2.01 13.27 20.44
CA ALA A 182 -1.07 14.34 20.12
C ALA A 182 -0.42 14.89 21.41
N GLY A 183 0.91 15.01 21.41
CA GLY A 183 1.68 15.42 22.59
C GLY A 183 1.98 14.29 23.60
N ARG A 184 1.52 13.05 23.37
CA ARG A 184 1.76 11.90 24.27
C ARG A 184 2.52 10.73 23.60
N SER A 185 3.18 10.99 22.48
CA SER A 185 3.87 9.98 21.66
C SER A 185 5.16 9.42 22.25
N ALA A 186 5.82 10.13 23.17
CA ALA A 186 7.18 9.82 23.65
C ALA A 186 7.38 8.36 24.10
N GLN A 187 6.41 7.77 24.81
CA GLN A 187 6.50 6.37 25.25
C GLN A 187 6.23 5.37 24.11
N PHE A 188 5.36 5.71 23.16
CA PHE A 188 5.12 4.89 21.97
C PHE A 188 6.34 4.88 21.04
N THR A 189 6.93 6.05 20.78
CA THR A 189 8.13 6.14 19.95
C THR A 189 9.35 5.50 20.65
N ALA A 190 9.46 5.58 21.99
CA ALA A 190 10.48 4.85 22.75
C ALA A 190 10.32 3.32 22.64
N VAL A 191 9.10 2.78 22.82
CA VAL A 191 8.84 1.34 22.62
C VAL A 191 9.17 0.92 21.18
N HIS A 192 8.79 1.71 20.18
CA HIS A 192 9.16 1.45 18.79
C HIS A 192 10.69 1.40 18.59
N ARG A 193 11.42 2.45 19.01
CA ARG A 193 12.90 2.48 18.90
C ARG A 193 13.55 1.24 19.55
N ALA A 194 13.05 0.80 20.69
CA ALA A 194 13.52 -0.41 21.37
C ALA A 194 13.17 -1.72 20.65
N VAL A 195 12.02 -1.81 19.96
CA VAL A 195 11.65 -2.99 19.16
C VAL A 195 12.59 -3.19 17.98
N TRP A 196 12.86 -2.12 17.21
CA TRP A 196 13.63 -2.16 15.96
C TRP A 196 15.12 -1.77 16.12
N GLY A 197 15.58 -1.55 17.35
CA GLY A 197 17.01 -1.34 17.67
C GLY A 197 17.64 -0.11 17.01
N ASN A 198 16.87 0.92 16.69
CA ASN A 198 17.36 2.13 16.03
C ASN A 198 16.62 3.38 16.51
N ASP A 199 17.21 4.56 16.27
CA ASP A 199 16.73 5.86 16.75
C ASP A 199 15.79 6.59 15.78
N ARG A 200 15.56 6.04 14.57
CA ARG A 200 14.95 6.75 13.43
C ARG A 200 13.48 7.12 13.59
N PHE A 201 12.76 6.62 14.59
CA PHE A 201 11.37 7.00 14.84
C PHE A 201 11.26 7.88 16.08
N THR A 202 11.31 9.20 15.87
CA THR A 202 11.22 10.24 16.91
C THR A 202 9.78 10.75 17.05
N ASP A 203 9.53 11.62 18.04
CA ASP A 203 8.22 12.24 18.23
C ASP A 203 7.87 13.23 17.11
N GLU A 204 8.86 13.85 16.47
CA GLU A 204 8.70 14.70 15.28
C GLU A 204 8.21 13.87 14.10
N ARG A 205 8.81 12.69 13.90
CA ARG A 205 8.44 11.76 12.83
C ARG A 205 7.10 11.09 13.10
N TRP A 206 6.75 10.83 14.36
CA TRP A 206 5.38 10.43 14.73
C TRP A 206 4.37 11.54 14.43
N ARG A 207 4.69 12.82 14.72
CA ARG A 207 3.83 13.97 14.38
C ARG A 207 3.63 14.10 12.86
N ALA A 208 4.71 14.10 12.09
CA ALA A 208 4.63 14.15 10.62
C ALA A 208 3.81 12.99 10.03
N MET A 209 3.92 11.79 10.60
CA MET A 209 3.09 10.64 10.25
C MET A 209 1.61 10.85 10.61
N ALA A 210 1.34 11.39 11.81
CA ALA A 210 -0.01 11.63 12.32
C ALA A 210 -0.76 12.77 11.60
N ASP A 211 -0.02 13.74 11.05
CA ASP A 211 -0.55 14.83 10.23
C ASP A 211 -0.88 14.38 8.78
N GLY A 212 -0.47 13.15 8.39
CA GLY A 212 -0.70 12.61 7.04
C GLY A 212 -2.16 12.19 6.76
N PRO A 213 -2.64 12.28 5.51
CA PRO A 213 -4.04 12.02 5.13
C PRO A 213 -4.46 10.55 5.32
N ALA A 214 -3.50 9.62 5.36
CA ALA A 214 -3.74 8.24 5.73
C ALA A 214 -4.18 8.11 7.20
N PHE A 215 -3.59 8.91 8.10
CA PHE A 215 -3.75 8.80 9.54
C PHE A 215 -5.14 9.25 10.05
N ALA A 216 -5.90 9.99 9.24
CA ALA A 216 -7.30 10.31 9.51
C ALA A 216 -8.17 9.08 9.86
N ARG A 217 -7.82 7.90 9.32
CA ARG A 217 -8.45 6.61 9.60
C ARG A 217 -7.52 5.62 10.34
N ALA A 218 -6.50 6.11 11.03
CA ALA A 218 -5.51 5.30 11.75
C ALA A 218 -5.45 5.63 13.24
N ARG A 219 -4.89 4.72 14.06
CA ARG A 219 -4.60 4.96 15.48
C ARG A 219 -3.29 4.26 15.85
N CYS A 220 -2.43 4.92 16.62
CA CYS A 220 -1.34 4.25 17.33
C CYS A 220 -1.86 3.79 18.70
N LEU A 221 -1.56 2.55 19.08
CA LEU A 221 -1.95 1.94 20.34
C LEU A 221 -0.70 1.58 21.15
N LEU A 222 -0.69 1.97 22.42
CA LEU A 222 0.36 1.65 23.39
C LEU A 222 -0.18 0.66 24.42
N GLY A 223 0.39 -0.54 24.45
CA GLY A 223 0.03 -1.59 25.40
C GLY A 223 0.90 -1.55 26.66
N ARG A 224 0.26 -1.52 27.83
CA ARG A 224 0.91 -1.58 29.14
C ARG A 224 0.60 -2.89 29.88
N ASP A 225 1.59 -3.41 30.59
CA ASP A 225 1.39 -4.55 31.49
C ASP A 225 0.68 -4.14 32.80
N SER A 226 0.47 -5.11 33.70
CA SER A 226 -0.20 -4.89 34.99
C SER A 226 0.55 -3.97 35.95
N SER A 227 1.84 -3.67 35.70
CA SER A 227 2.62 -2.68 36.46
C SER A 227 2.59 -1.27 35.85
N GLY A 228 1.94 -1.11 34.69
CA GLY A 228 1.85 0.17 33.96
C GLY A 228 3.02 0.46 33.02
N VAL A 229 4.01 -0.43 32.96
CA VAL A 229 5.14 -0.32 32.01
C VAL A 229 4.63 -0.49 30.59
N ALA A 230 5.10 0.36 29.67
CA ALA A 230 4.78 0.26 28.25
C ALA A 230 5.62 -0.85 27.59
N VAL A 231 4.95 -1.91 27.14
CA VAL A 231 5.61 -3.16 26.70
C VAL A 231 5.41 -3.50 25.23
N ALA A 232 4.40 -2.93 24.58
CA ALA A 232 4.07 -3.20 23.19
C ALA A 232 3.47 -1.97 22.49
N GLY A 233 3.66 -1.88 21.18
CA GLY A 233 3.09 -0.83 20.34
C GLY A 233 2.61 -1.39 19.01
N VAL A 234 1.54 -0.84 18.48
CA VAL A 234 1.02 -1.14 17.14
C VAL A 234 0.38 0.10 16.52
N THR A 235 0.46 0.25 15.20
CA THR A 235 -0.41 1.19 14.47
C THR A 235 -1.45 0.41 13.69
N VAL A 236 -2.72 0.83 13.79
CA VAL A 236 -3.83 0.31 13.00
C VAL A 236 -4.21 1.32 11.92
N TRP A 237 -4.45 0.85 10.71
CA TRP A 237 -4.87 1.68 9.56
C TRP A 237 -6.15 1.11 8.96
N SER A 238 -7.26 1.84 9.00
CA SER A 238 -8.50 1.40 8.35
C SER A 238 -8.61 1.98 6.93
N ALA A 239 -8.97 1.14 5.97
CA ALA A 239 -9.37 1.59 4.63
C ALA A 239 -10.78 2.19 4.60
N GLY A 240 -11.57 2.04 5.66
CA GLY A 240 -12.96 2.47 5.76
C GLY A 240 -13.91 1.33 6.14
N ARG A 241 -15.19 1.67 6.33
CA ARG A 241 -16.21 0.72 6.78
C ARG A 241 -16.40 -0.43 5.79
N GLY A 242 -16.40 -1.65 6.30
CA GLY A 242 -16.59 -2.88 5.51
C GLY A 242 -15.42 -3.23 4.59
N ARG A 243 -14.24 -2.63 4.84
CA ARG A 243 -13.00 -2.92 4.11
C ARG A 243 -11.93 -3.47 5.07
N PRO A 244 -10.98 -4.28 4.59
CA PRO A 244 -9.84 -4.70 5.37
C PRO A 244 -9.10 -3.50 5.98
N GLY A 245 -8.59 -3.67 7.20
CA GLY A 245 -7.62 -2.77 7.83
C GLY A 245 -6.29 -3.46 8.05
N LEU A 246 -5.23 -2.69 8.28
CA LEU A 246 -3.85 -3.17 8.39
C LEU A 246 -3.28 -2.91 9.79
N ILE A 247 -2.49 -3.84 10.34
CA ILE A 247 -1.88 -3.72 11.67
C ILE A 247 -0.34 -3.67 11.64
N GLU A 248 0.24 -2.58 11.13
CA GLU A 248 1.69 -2.39 11.14
C GLU A 248 2.13 -0.92 11.31
N PRO A 249 3.34 -0.66 11.83
CA PRO A 249 4.25 -1.62 12.46
C PRO A 249 3.70 -2.13 13.80
N MET A 250 4.02 -3.38 14.15
CA MET A 250 3.61 -4.05 15.42
C MET A 250 4.87 -4.58 16.13
N GLY A 251 5.00 -4.32 17.44
CA GLY A 251 6.20 -4.68 18.19
C GLY A 251 6.01 -4.86 19.68
N VAL A 252 6.86 -5.72 20.27
CA VAL A 252 6.99 -5.92 21.73
C VAL A 252 8.43 -5.60 22.16
N HIS A 253 8.56 -4.76 23.18
CA HIS A 253 9.83 -4.36 23.78
C HIS A 253 10.68 -5.59 24.11
N PRO A 254 11.98 -5.65 23.73
CA PRO A 254 12.79 -6.87 23.81
C PRO A 254 12.75 -7.56 25.18
N GLU A 255 12.89 -6.79 26.27
CA GLU A 255 12.89 -7.29 27.65
C GLU A 255 11.54 -7.87 28.12
N HIS A 256 10.45 -7.58 27.41
CA HIS A 256 9.08 -8.02 27.72
C HIS A 256 8.54 -9.05 26.70
N ARG A 257 9.39 -9.58 25.80
CA ARG A 257 9.05 -10.69 24.89
C ARG A 257 8.84 -12.00 25.66
N GLY A 258 8.18 -12.98 25.02
CA GLY A 258 7.89 -14.29 25.62
C GLY A 258 6.74 -14.31 26.65
N ARG A 259 6.14 -13.16 26.98
CA ARG A 259 5.09 -13.01 28.02
C ARG A 259 3.66 -12.86 27.48
N GLY A 260 3.42 -13.22 26.22
CA GLY A 260 2.10 -13.10 25.57
C GLY A 260 1.71 -11.70 25.10
N HIS A 261 2.49 -10.65 25.39
CA HIS A 261 2.17 -9.26 25.00
C HIS A 261 1.93 -9.06 23.50
N GLY A 262 2.63 -9.81 22.63
CA GLY A 262 2.42 -9.76 21.17
C GLY A 262 1.02 -10.22 20.76
N ARG A 263 0.48 -11.25 21.42
CA ARG A 263 -0.90 -11.70 21.25
C ARG A 263 -1.88 -10.62 21.69
N ALA A 264 -1.68 -10.08 22.89
CA ALA A 264 -2.59 -9.10 23.48
C ALA A 264 -2.66 -7.79 22.68
N ILE A 265 -1.53 -7.27 22.18
CA ILE A 265 -1.52 -6.06 21.36
C ILE A 265 -2.15 -6.29 19.98
N CYS A 266 -2.03 -7.49 19.39
CA CYS A 266 -2.73 -7.84 18.15
C CYS A 266 -4.25 -7.98 18.34
N LEU A 267 -4.72 -8.50 19.48
CA LEU A 267 -6.14 -8.56 19.80
C LEU A 267 -6.74 -7.16 20.00
N ALA A 268 -6.00 -6.26 20.67
CA ALA A 268 -6.40 -4.86 20.80
C ALA A 268 -6.39 -4.11 19.45
N ALA A 269 -5.42 -4.40 18.58
CA ALA A 269 -5.39 -3.86 17.22
C ALA A 269 -6.61 -4.29 16.39
N ALA A 270 -6.96 -5.58 16.45
CA ALA A 270 -8.14 -6.15 15.80
C ALA A 270 -9.45 -5.54 16.36
N ALA A 271 -9.56 -5.37 17.68
CA ALA A 271 -10.69 -4.68 18.29
C ALA A 271 -10.83 -3.22 17.82
N ALA A 272 -9.73 -2.45 17.80
CA ALA A 272 -9.74 -1.07 17.33
C ALA A 272 -10.10 -0.93 15.83
N LEU A 273 -9.64 -1.85 14.98
CA LEU A 273 -10.06 -1.91 13.58
C LEU A 273 -11.56 -2.23 13.44
N ARG A 274 -12.08 -3.14 14.26
CA ARG A 274 -13.51 -3.48 14.28
C ARG A 274 -14.36 -2.30 14.74
N GLU A 275 -13.92 -1.57 15.75
CA GLU A 275 -14.57 -0.32 16.20
C GLU A 275 -14.55 0.77 15.13
N ALA A 276 -13.47 0.87 14.34
CA ALA A 276 -13.40 1.72 13.16
C ALA A 276 -14.25 1.21 11.97
N GLY A 277 -14.88 0.03 12.10
CA GLY A 277 -15.78 -0.56 11.12
C GLY A 277 -15.11 -1.38 10.03
N SER A 278 -13.82 -1.71 10.13
CA SER A 278 -13.15 -2.62 9.19
C SER A 278 -13.69 -4.04 9.30
N SER A 279 -13.74 -4.74 8.16
CA SER A 279 -14.28 -6.11 8.03
C SER A 279 -13.27 -7.19 8.46
N SER A 280 -11.98 -6.95 8.22
CA SER A 280 -10.89 -7.81 8.66
C SER A 280 -9.69 -6.99 9.12
N ALA A 281 -8.76 -7.65 9.84
CA ALA A 281 -7.43 -7.15 10.13
C ALA A 281 -6.38 -7.95 9.35
N LEU A 282 -5.48 -7.26 8.64
CA LEU A 282 -4.43 -7.80 7.81
C LEU A 282 -3.05 -7.46 8.36
N VAL A 283 -2.09 -8.33 8.07
CA VAL A 283 -0.66 -8.08 8.27
C VAL A 283 0.16 -8.93 7.31
N CYS A 284 1.33 -8.45 6.88
CA CYS A 284 2.32 -9.26 6.21
C CYS A 284 3.63 -9.26 7.00
N THR A 285 4.35 -10.38 7.01
CA THR A 285 5.67 -10.47 7.64
C THR A 285 6.54 -11.48 6.88
N PRO A 286 7.87 -11.32 6.84
CA PRO A 286 8.74 -12.33 6.23
C PRO A 286 8.48 -13.70 6.87
N ALA A 287 8.39 -14.76 6.08
CA ALA A 287 8.04 -16.09 6.59
C ALA A 287 9.07 -16.64 7.58
N ALA A 288 10.33 -16.18 7.49
CA ALA A 288 11.40 -16.46 8.46
C ALA A 288 11.19 -15.82 9.84
N ASN A 289 10.26 -14.85 9.98
CA ASN A 289 9.90 -14.24 11.26
C ASN A 289 8.89 -15.12 12.04
N GLU A 290 9.28 -16.36 12.32
CA GLU A 290 8.47 -17.34 13.04
C GLU A 290 7.86 -16.80 14.35
N PRO A 291 8.56 -15.98 15.19
CA PRO A 291 7.97 -15.42 16.40
C PRO A 291 6.80 -14.46 16.13
N ALA A 292 6.85 -13.69 15.04
CA ALA A 292 5.73 -12.82 14.65
C ALA A 292 4.56 -13.64 14.11
N VAL A 293 4.83 -14.60 13.22
CA VAL A 293 3.79 -15.52 12.68
C VAL A 293 3.09 -16.28 13.83
N ALA A 294 3.84 -16.75 14.83
CA ALA A 294 3.28 -17.39 16.02
C ALA A 294 2.43 -16.43 16.87
N ALA A 295 2.87 -15.18 17.06
CA ALA A 295 2.11 -14.17 17.78
C ALA A 295 0.76 -13.87 17.09
N TYR A 296 0.77 -13.61 15.77
CA TYR A 296 -0.45 -13.38 14.98
C TYR A 296 -1.40 -14.58 15.02
N ARG A 297 -0.90 -15.81 14.82
CA ARG A 297 -1.70 -17.05 14.94
C ARG A 297 -2.33 -17.20 16.32
N SER A 298 -1.59 -16.91 17.39
CA SER A 298 -2.12 -16.96 18.77
C SER A 298 -3.19 -15.89 19.06
N ALA A 299 -3.20 -14.79 18.29
CA ALA A 299 -4.24 -13.77 18.26
C ALA A 299 -5.37 -14.10 17.27
N GLY A 300 -5.41 -15.32 16.71
CA GLY A 300 -6.47 -15.80 15.81
C GLY A 300 -6.40 -15.22 14.39
N PHE A 301 -5.24 -14.75 13.95
CA PHE A 301 -5.01 -14.49 12.52
C PHE A 301 -4.69 -15.82 11.81
N VAL A 302 -5.37 -16.06 10.70
CA VAL A 302 -5.19 -17.23 9.84
C VAL A 302 -4.19 -16.86 8.73
N PRO A 303 -3.13 -17.66 8.49
CA PRO A 303 -2.23 -17.45 7.35
C PRO A 303 -2.96 -17.65 6.02
N GLU A 304 -2.69 -16.77 5.08
CA GLU A 304 -3.07 -16.91 3.66
C GLU A 304 -1.96 -17.66 2.89
N PRO A 305 -2.13 -17.99 1.59
CA PRO A 305 -1.06 -18.53 0.78
C PRO A 305 0.19 -17.63 0.79
N VAL A 306 1.38 -18.24 0.82
CA VAL A 306 2.66 -17.54 0.84
C VAL A 306 2.75 -16.57 -0.34
N ARG A 307 3.01 -15.29 -0.04
CA ARG A 307 3.31 -14.27 -1.04
C ARG A 307 4.81 -14.33 -1.35
N LEU A 308 5.15 -14.12 -2.62
CA LEU A 308 6.54 -14.15 -3.10
C LEU A 308 6.84 -12.81 -3.75
N ASP A 309 8.02 -12.26 -3.49
CA ASP A 309 8.49 -11.12 -4.26
C ASP A 309 9.02 -11.59 -5.63
N ARG A 310 9.09 -10.66 -6.58
CA ARG A 310 9.84 -10.85 -7.83
C ARG A 310 11.13 -10.07 -7.75
N SER A 311 12.28 -10.70 -7.98
CA SER A 311 13.58 -10.03 -7.94
C SER A 311 14.34 -10.08 -9.25
N ARG A 312 14.93 -8.95 -9.62
CA ARG A 312 15.96 -8.85 -10.66
C ARG A 312 17.31 -8.89 -9.94
N PRO A 313 18.25 -9.78 -10.30
CA PRO A 313 19.58 -9.78 -9.72
C PRO A 313 20.37 -8.52 -10.15
N ALA A 314 21.49 -8.28 -9.46
CA ALA A 314 22.53 -7.34 -9.92
C ALA A 314 23.23 -7.84 -11.19
#